data_AF-A0A351X9S5-F1
#
_entry.id   AF-A0A351X9S5-F1
#
_cell.length_a   1.000
_cell.length_b   1.000
_cell.length_c   1.000
_cell.angle_alpha   90.00
_cell.angle_beta   90.00
_cell.angle_gamma   90.00
#
_symmetry.space_group_name_H-M   'P 1'
#
loop_
_entity.id
_entity.type
_entity.pdbx_description
1 polymer ?
#
loop_
_entity_poly.entity_id
_entity_poly.type
_entity_poly.pdbx_seq_one_letter_code
_entity_poly.pdbx_strand_id
1 'polypeptide(L)' 'MQLDNTVGIIDSDYYNSSNEGHIMIKLSCDAHDENHAVTVARGDGFSQGIFMPFGITEDDNTDGIRDGGFGSTTK' A
#
# COMPACT_ATOMS: atom_id res chain seq x y z
N MET A 1 -14.66 1.01 7.59
CA MET A 1 -13.54 1.53 6.77
C MET A 1 -13.04 0.37 5.93
N GLN A 2 -12.72 0.63 4.66
CA GLN A 2 -12.20 -0.40 3.77
C GLN A 2 -10.96 0.11 3.03
N LEU A 3 -9.99 -0.78 2.79
CA LEU A 3 -8.85 -0.50 1.91
C LEU A 3 -9.32 -0.40 0.47
N ASP A 4 -9.04 0.74 -0.18
CA ASP A 4 -9.45 0.98 -1.56
C ASP A 4 -8.79 0.02 -2.55
N ASN A 5 -7.59 -0.44 -2.22
CA ASN A 5 -6.82 -1.39 -3.00
C ASN A 5 -7.01 -2.85 -2.53
N THR A 6 -7.97 -3.11 -1.62
CA THR A 6 -8.22 -4.41 -0.96
C THR A 6 -7.06 -4.90 -0.10
N VAL A 7 -5.86 -5.05 -0.67
CA VAL A 7 -4.60 -5.40 0.00
C VAL A 7 -3.49 -4.49 -0.54
N GLY A 8 -2.76 -3.83 0.35
CA GLY A 8 -1.54 -3.11 -0.03
C GLY A 8 -0.38 -4.08 -0.24
N ILE A 9 0.18 -4.13 -1.45
CA ILE A 9 1.41 -4.84 -1.75
C ILE A 9 2.55 -3.84 -1.70
N ILE A 10 3.54 -4.10 -0.84
CA ILE A 10 4.72 -3.26 -0.63
C ILE A 10 5.94 -4.10 -0.99
N ASP A 11 6.66 -3.68 -2.02
CA ASP A 11 7.87 -4.35 -2.49
C ASP A 11 9.06 -4.10 -1.55
N SER A 12 10.02 -5.03 -1.52
CA SER A 12 11.19 -4.95 -0.62
C SER A 12 12.11 -3.77 -0.92
N ASP A 13 12.15 -3.33 -2.18
CA ASP A 13 12.94 -2.19 -2.64
C ASP A 13 12.22 -0.84 -2.49
N TYR A 14 10.95 -0.84 -2.04
CA TYR A 14 10.15 0.38 -1.88
C TYR A 14 10.78 1.41 -0.93
N TYR A 15 11.63 0.96 0.00
CA TYR A 15 12.41 1.83 0.88
C TYR A 15 13.24 2.88 0.11
N ASN A 16 13.71 2.55 -1.10
CA ASN A 16 14.54 3.43 -1.93
C ASN A 16 13.73 4.35 -2.85
N SER A 17 12.40 4.36 -2.74
CA SER A 17 11.55 5.20 -3.58
C SER A 17 11.71 6.69 -3.24
N SER A 18 11.32 7.55 -4.17
CA SER A 18 11.37 9.03 -4.03
C SER A 18 10.64 9.62 -2.82
N ASN A 19 9.77 8.86 -2.14
CA ASN A 19 9.12 9.25 -0.89
C ASN A 19 9.76 8.62 0.37
N GLU A 20 10.98 8.09 0.24
CA GLU A 20 11.76 7.44 1.29
C GLU A 20 11.10 6.17 1.87
N GLY A 21 10.22 5.52 1.09
CA GLY A 21 9.51 4.33 1.52
C GLY A 21 8.37 4.60 2.50
N HIS A 22 7.85 5.83 2.55
CA HIS A 22 6.69 6.13 3.39
C HIS A 22 5.47 5.31 2.92
N ILE A 23 5.07 4.35 3.75
CA ILE A 23 3.91 3.49 3.51
C ILE A 23 2.64 4.33 3.68
N MET A 24 1.89 4.46 2.60
CA MET A 24 0.62 5.17 2.55
C MET A 24 -0.53 4.16 2.51
N ILE A 25 -1.56 4.38 3.34
CA ILE A 25 -2.74 3.53 3.43
C ILE A 25 -3.92 4.27 2.81
N LYS A 26 -4.53 3.70 1.77
CA LYS A 26 -5.67 4.31 1.07
C LYS A 26 -6.97 3.68 1.56
N LEU A 27 -7.85 4.50 2.12
CA LEU A 27 -9.07 4.05 2.81
C LEU A 27 -10.29 4.83 2.32
N SER A 28 -11.40 4.12 2.20
CA SER A 28 -12.73 4.70 2.08
C SER A 28 -13.50 4.53 3.38
N CYS A 29 -14.25 5.58 3.73
CA CYS A 29 -15.28 5.51 4.75
C CYS A 29 -16.55 4.90 4.13
N ASP A 30 -16.98 3.76 4.67
CA ASP A 30 -18.19 3.02 4.30
C ASP A 30 -19.22 3.03 5.44
N ALA A 31 -19.09 3.95 6.40
CA ALA A 31 -20.04 4.10 7.49
C ALA A 31 -21.44 4.43 6.93
N HIS A 32 -22.49 3.79 7.45
CA HIS A 32 -23.88 3.97 6.99
C HIS A 32 -24.71 4.87 7.94
N ASP A 33 -24.07 5.58 8.85
CA ASP A 33 -24.73 6.53 9.75
C ASP A 33 -24.98 7.90 9.10
N GLU A 34 -25.79 8.74 9.75
CA GLU A 34 -26.22 10.04 9.21
C GLU A 34 -25.06 11.00 8.87
N ASN A 35 -23.87 10.79 9.44
CA ASN A 35 -22.71 11.66 9.24
C ASN A 35 -21.66 11.06 8.29
N HIS A 36 -21.77 9.78 7.92
CA HIS A 36 -20.85 9.06 7.03
C HIS A 36 -19.38 9.28 7.41
N ALA A 37 -19.06 9.28 8.72
CA ALA A 37 -17.76 9.72 9.21
C ALA A 37 -17.09 8.71 10.14
N VAL A 38 -15.79 8.54 9.97
CA VAL A 38 -14.92 7.79 10.89
C VAL A 38 -13.75 8.69 11.29
N THR A 39 -13.40 8.68 12.58
CA THR A 39 -12.24 9.41 13.11
C THR A 39 -11.12 8.43 13.41
N VAL A 40 -9.90 8.77 12.99
CA VAL A 40 -8.68 8.04 13.33
C VAL A 40 -7.77 9.01 14.09
N ALA A 41 -7.51 8.71 15.36
CA ALA A 41 -6.65 9.50 16.22
C ALA A 41 -5.19 9.05 16.12
N ARG A 42 -4.26 9.91 16.57
CA ARG A 42 -2.84 9.54 16.67
C ARG A 42 -2.69 8.37 17.63
N GLY A 43 -2.06 7.30 17.15
CA GLY A 43 -1.78 6.09 17.91
C GLY A 43 -2.81 4.98 17.73
N ASP A 44 -3.90 5.24 17.02
CA ASP A 44 -4.89 4.21 16.69
C ASP A 44 -4.27 3.17 15.75
N GLY A 45 -4.50 1.89 16.05
CA GLY A 45 -4.28 0.82 15.08
C GLY A 45 -5.43 0.79 14.09
N PHE A 46 -5.19 1.18 12.83
CA PHE A 46 -6.22 1.24 11.79
C PHE A 46 -5.90 0.38 10.55
N SER A 47 -4.72 -0.24 10.51
CA SER A 47 -4.30 -1.21 9.50
C SER A 47 -3.33 -2.22 10.10
N GLN A 48 -3.13 -3.36 9.45
CA GLN A 48 -2.17 -4.38 9.85
C GLN A 48 -1.25 -4.71 8.67
N GLY A 49 0.06 -4.67 8.92
CA GLY A 49 1.08 -5.18 8.00
C GLY A 49 1.45 -6.64 8.33
N ILE A 50 1.60 -7.47 7.30
CA ILE A 50 2.03 -8.86 7.43
C ILE A 50 3.22 -9.07 6.49
N PHE A 51 4.33 -9.56 7.03
CA PHE A 51 5.49 -9.95 6.24
C PHE A 51 5.36 -11.40 5.82
N MET A 52 5.51 -11.66 4.53
CA MET A 52 5.42 -13.01 3.95
C MET A 52 6.52 -13.23 2.92
N PRO A 53 7.05 -14.45 2.79
CA PRO A 53 7.93 -14.79 1.67
C PRO A 53 7.14 -14.76 0.36
N PHE A 54 7.81 -14.36 -0.72
CA PHE A 54 7.30 -14.44 -2.09
C PHE A 54 8.26 -15.22 -2.98
N GLY A 55 7.75 -15.81 -4.06
CA GLY A 55 8.55 -16.47 -5.08
C GLY A 55 8.65 -15.61 -6.34
N ILE A 56 9.68 -15.87 -7.15
CA ILE A 56 9.83 -15.33 -8.50
C ILE A 56 9.48 -16.41 -9.53
N THR A 57 9.07 -16.03 -10.73
CA THR A 57 8.86 -16.98 -11.82
C THR A 57 10.19 -17.41 -12.43
N GLU A 58 10.25 -18.58 -13.06
CA GLU A 58 11.52 -19.09 -13.62
C GLU A 58 12.06 -18.23 -14.78
N ASP A 59 11.22 -17.39 -15.37
CA ASP A 59 11.48 -16.48 -16.48
C ASP A 59 11.53 -15.00 -16.06
N ASP A 60 11.72 -14.72 -14.76
CA ASP A 60 11.81 -13.36 -14.22
C ASP A 60 13.14 -12.69 -14.61
N ASN A 61 13.20 -12.21 -15.86
CA ASN A 61 14.34 -11.53 -16.44
C ASN A 61 13.92 -10.11 -16.84
N THR A 62 13.99 -9.18 -15.89
CA THR A 62 13.59 -7.78 -16.07
C THR A 62 14.75 -6.83 -15.81
N ASP A 63 14.98 -5.90 -16.75
CA ASP A 63 16.01 -4.85 -16.66
C ASP A 63 15.44 -3.53 -16.08
N GLY A 64 14.15 -3.51 -15.73
CA GLY A 64 13.44 -2.30 -15.31
C GLY A 64 13.68 -1.93 -13.85
N ILE A 65 14.29 -0.76 -13.60
CA ILE A 65 14.36 -0.17 -12.26
C ILE A 65 13.00 0.48 -11.94
N ARG A 66 12.25 -0.05 -10.97
CA ARG A 66 11.02 0.58 -10.47
C ARG A 66 11.38 1.74 -9.55
N ASP A 67 10.79 2.91 -9.81
CA ASP A 67 10.85 4.07 -8.92
C ASP A 67 9.42 4.59 -8.68
N GLY A 68 9.02 4.61 -7.41
CA GLY A 68 7.75 5.16 -6.94
C GLY A 68 6.68 4.14 -6.55
N GLY A 69 5.72 4.59 -5.74
CA GLY A 69 4.53 3.85 -5.31
C GLY A 69 3.33 4.05 -6.24
N PHE A 70 2.12 4.15 -5.68
CA PHE A 70 0.83 4.28 -6.38
C PHE A 70 0.92 4.87 -7.81
N GLY A 71 0.63 4.05 -8.83
CA GLY A 71 0.55 4.51 -10.23
C GLY A 71 1.90 4.66 -10.96
N SER A 72 3.04 4.28 -10.34
CA SER A 72 4.37 4.33 -10.94
C SER A 72 4.58 3.40 -12.14
N THR A 73 3.68 2.43 -12.33
CA THR A 73 3.78 1.40 -13.39
C THR A 73 3.15 1.81 -14.73
N THR A 74 2.69 3.06 -14.89
CA THR A 74 2.14 3.56 -16.18
C THR A 74 3.18 4.31 -17.03
N LYS A 75 4.44 3.89 -16.96
CA LYS A 75 5.46 4.19 -17.98
C LYS A 75 5.68 2.96 -18.85
#